data_AF-A0A7V3ZSU4-F1
#
_entry.id   AF-A0A7V3ZSU4-F1
#
_cell.length_a   1.000
_cell.length_b   1.000
_cell.length_c   1.000
_cell.angle_alpha   90.00
_cell.angle_beta   90.00
_cell.angle_gamma   90.00
#
_symmetry.space_group_name_H-M   'P 1'
#
loop_
_entity.id
_entity.type
_entity.pdbx_description
1 polymer ?
#
loop_
_entity_poly.entity_id
_entity_poly.type
_entity_poly.pdbx_seq_one_letter_code
_entity_poly.pdbx_strand_id
1 'polypeptide(L)'
;MKGWILNIIIIGVLYSQVGRVASLLEIPVADFPESSIPSYYFGNDFSMALNTNDNHFFDMDYIHFNVYFLEKFGAGINFFTTREIGIDFIYKFFSAPNVPSIALGVRNFTYARYISSAGGKPPDGGFKDENYTGKKRRNPEIFSIFIVSSYSIRDYNFHLGIGRGEFVGYGPHSKYLNTDVFVDTYHELAFGIFAGFEYKYSERFNYIVEIDGRDLTLGFKGKYGMVNYFFEITKLELWIWRAKSLYPRIAFGWMIRIK
;
A
#
# COMPACT_ATOMS: atom_id res chain seq x y z
N MET A 1 -15.78 35.76 -30.72
CA MET A 1 -15.42 34.39 -30.30
C MET A 1 -15.68 34.27 -28.82
N LYS A 2 -16.45 33.24 -28.44
CA LYS A 2 -17.06 33.06 -27.13
C LYS A 2 -16.01 32.88 -26.04
N GLY A 3 -16.18 33.65 -24.98
CA GLY A 3 -15.49 33.45 -23.71
C GLY A 3 -16.04 32.23 -22.99
N TRP A 4 -15.13 31.38 -22.54
CA TRP A 4 -15.28 30.47 -21.40
C TRP A 4 -13.89 30.33 -20.78
N ILE A 5 -13.52 31.32 -19.97
CA ILE A 5 -12.49 31.15 -18.95
C ILE A 5 -13.19 30.37 -17.84
N LEU A 6 -13.03 29.04 -17.82
CA LEU A 6 -13.40 28.26 -16.66
C LEU A 6 -12.17 28.18 -15.75
N ASN A 7 -12.08 29.15 -14.85
CA ASN A 7 -11.27 29.03 -13.64
C ASN A 7 -11.85 27.88 -12.81
N ILE A 8 -11.17 26.73 -12.81
CA ILE A 8 -11.20 25.78 -11.69
C ILE A 8 -9.76 25.62 -11.25
N ILE A 9 -9.26 26.62 -10.53
CA ILE A 9 -8.11 26.46 -9.65
C ILE A 9 -8.68 25.92 -8.35
N ILE A 10 -8.66 24.60 -8.19
CA ILE A 10 -8.70 23.98 -6.87
C ILE A 10 -7.25 23.67 -6.54
N ILE A 11 -6.55 24.63 -5.93
CA ILE A 11 -5.35 24.32 -5.14
C ILE A 11 -5.88 23.82 -3.80
N GLY A 12 -6.26 22.55 -3.79
CA GLY A 12 -6.23 21.77 -2.55
C GLY A 12 -4.82 21.22 -2.40
N VAL A 13 -4.38 20.93 -1.18
CA VAL A 13 -3.19 20.10 -0.98
C VAL A 13 -3.51 18.72 -1.56
N LEU A 14 -2.99 18.42 -2.76
CA LEU A 14 -3.32 17.21 -3.50
C LEU A 14 -2.41 16.07 -3.07
N TYR A 15 -2.88 15.25 -2.13
CA TYR A 15 -2.28 13.96 -1.84
C TYR A 15 -2.48 13.02 -3.03
N SER A 16 -1.38 12.53 -3.62
CA SER A 16 -1.44 11.39 -4.53
C SER A 16 -1.58 10.14 -3.68
N GLN A 17 -2.72 9.47 -3.80
CA GLN A 17 -2.92 8.12 -3.32
C GLN A 17 -2.92 7.22 -4.55
N VAL A 18 -2.29 6.05 -4.47
CA VAL A 18 -2.31 5.07 -5.55
C VAL A 18 -2.50 3.66 -4.99
N GLY A 19 -3.02 2.77 -5.82
CA GLY A 19 -3.48 1.44 -5.42
C GLY A 19 -4.67 1.49 -4.46
N ARG A 20 -4.42 1.11 -3.21
CA ARG A 20 -5.46 0.87 -2.20
C ARG A 20 -5.88 2.13 -1.46
N VAL A 21 -6.96 2.02 -0.69
CA VAL A 21 -7.48 3.15 0.08
C VAL A 21 -6.41 3.73 1.03
N ALA A 22 -6.17 5.03 0.90
CA ALA A 22 -5.20 5.82 1.64
C ALA A 22 -3.81 5.16 1.75
N SER A 23 -3.18 4.88 0.61
CA SER A 23 -1.84 4.27 0.57
C SER A 23 -0.76 5.29 0.19
N LEU A 24 0.44 5.08 0.72
CA LEU A 24 1.64 5.79 0.29
C LEU A 24 2.07 5.27 -1.09
N LEU A 25 2.63 4.06 -1.14
CA LEU A 25 2.59 3.14 -2.28
C LEU A 25 1.80 1.89 -1.88
N GLU A 26 2.30 1.14 -0.90
CA GLU A 26 1.66 -0.05 -0.33
C GLU A 26 1.15 0.23 1.09
N ILE A 27 1.95 0.88 1.95
CA ILE A 27 1.56 1.09 3.37
C ILE A 27 0.39 2.09 3.52
N PRO A 28 -0.46 1.95 4.55
CA PRO A 28 -1.53 2.91 4.80
C PRO A 28 -0.96 4.23 5.30
N VAL A 29 -1.69 5.32 5.06
CA VAL A 29 -1.40 6.66 5.57
C VAL A 29 -2.63 7.27 6.23
N ALA A 30 -2.42 8.16 7.20
CA ALA A 30 -3.48 8.90 7.87
C ALA A 30 -3.95 10.16 7.10
N ASP A 31 -3.29 10.53 6.00
CA ASP A 31 -3.62 11.74 5.26
C ASP A 31 -4.56 11.43 4.09
N PHE A 32 -5.73 12.08 4.08
CA PHE A 32 -6.77 11.89 3.07
C PHE A 32 -6.89 13.12 2.18
N PRO A 33 -7.40 12.97 0.94
CA PRO A 33 -7.73 14.10 0.11
C PRO A 33 -8.74 14.99 0.83
N GLU A 34 -8.43 16.28 0.99
CA GLU A 34 -9.37 17.26 1.51
C GLU A 34 -10.47 17.48 0.47
N SER A 35 -11.69 17.08 0.82
CA SER A 35 -12.85 17.18 -0.07
C SER A 35 -14.15 17.15 0.74
N SER A 36 -14.96 18.18 0.54
CA SER A 36 -16.31 18.29 1.10
C SER A 36 -17.33 17.36 0.44
N ILE A 37 -17.00 16.83 -0.74
CA ILE A 37 -17.83 15.89 -1.51
C ILE A 37 -17.10 14.54 -1.57
N PRO A 38 -17.82 13.40 -1.57
CA PRO A 38 -17.20 12.10 -1.81
C PRO A 38 -16.31 12.11 -3.05
N SER A 39 -15.10 11.58 -2.92
CA SER A 39 -14.15 11.45 -4.03
C SER A 39 -13.98 9.99 -4.39
N TYR A 40 -14.27 9.66 -5.64
CA TYR A 40 -14.19 8.30 -6.16
C TYR A 40 -12.93 8.13 -6.98
N TYR A 41 -12.29 6.98 -6.86
CA TYR A 41 -11.09 6.62 -7.60
C TYR A 41 -11.23 5.23 -8.18
N PHE A 42 -10.81 5.08 -9.42
CA PHE A 42 -10.75 3.80 -10.12
C PHE A 42 -9.34 3.61 -10.65
N GLY A 43 -8.74 2.45 -10.41
CA GLY A 43 -7.36 2.21 -10.77
C GLY A 43 -7.00 0.76 -10.94
N ASN A 44 -5.74 0.55 -11.29
CA ASN A 44 -5.17 -0.74 -11.59
C ASN A 44 -3.64 -0.67 -11.51
N ASP A 45 -3.05 -1.75 -11.00
CA ASP A 45 -1.64 -1.85 -10.69
C ASP A 45 -1.05 -3.10 -11.36
N PHE A 46 0.18 -2.98 -11.82
CA PHE A 46 0.92 -4.01 -12.54
C PHE A 46 2.28 -4.23 -11.87
N SER A 47 2.74 -5.47 -11.83
CA SER A 47 4.08 -5.81 -11.34
C SER A 47 4.77 -6.80 -12.28
N MET A 48 6.09 -6.68 -12.36
CA MET A 48 6.94 -7.54 -13.17
C MET A 48 8.22 -7.88 -12.41
N ALA A 49 8.53 -9.17 -12.31
CA ALA A 49 9.77 -9.64 -11.72
C ALA A 49 10.98 -9.24 -12.56
N LEU A 50 12.09 -8.86 -11.92
CA LEU A 50 13.35 -8.60 -12.63
C LEU A 50 14.04 -9.88 -13.14
N ASN A 51 13.52 -11.06 -12.81
CA ASN A 51 13.98 -12.35 -13.30
C ASN A 51 12.88 -13.05 -14.09
N THR A 52 13.20 -13.41 -15.33
CA THR A 52 12.28 -14.10 -16.26
C THR A 52 11.94 -15.54 -15.84
N ASN A 53 12.69 -16.12 -14.91
CA ASN A 53 12.42 -17.47 -14.35
C ASN A 53 11.52 -17.44 -13.11
N ASP A 54 10.94 -16.28 -12.76
CA ASP A 54 9.91 -16.21 -11.73
C ASP A 54 8.61 -16.88 -12.24
N ASN A 55 7.93 -17.62 -11.37
CA ASN A 55 6.70 -18.35 -11.74
C ASN A 55 5.55 -17.37 -12.02
N HIS A 56 5.63 -16.16 -11.47
CA HIS A 56 4.75 -15.04 -11.73
C HIS A 56 5.60 -13.90 -12.27
N PHE A 57 6.17 -14.07 -13.47
CA PHE A 57 6.99 -13.02 -14.09
C PHE A 57 6.26 -11.69 -14.24
N PHE A 58 4.96 -11.75 -14.54
CA PHE A 58 4.07 -10.60 -14.62
C PHE A 58 2.79 -10.90 -13.84
N ASP A 59 2.30 -9.90 -13.13
CA ASP A 59 1.05 -9.95 -12.38
C ASP A 59 0.36 -8.58 -12.40
N MET A 60 -0.92 -8.59 -12.06
CA MET A 60 -1.76 -7.41 -12.09
C MET A 60 -2.86 -7.57 -11.04
N ASP A 61 -3.02 -6.57 -10.19
CA ASP A 61 -4.23 -6.43 -9.40
C ASP A 61 -5.31 -5.85 -10.31
N TYR A 62 -6.28 -6.67 -10.70
CA TYR A 62 -7.26 -6.37 -11.75
C TYR A 62 -7.84 -4.96 -11.67
N ILE A 63 -8.46 -4.62 -10.55
CA ILE A 63 -9.18 -3.35 -10.40
C ILE A 63 -9.21 -2.94 -8.93
N HIS A 64 -8.99 -1.65 -8.68
CA HIS A 64 -9.25 -1.00 -7.39
C HIS A 64 -10.33 0.05 -7.56
N PHE A 65 -11.27 0.07 -6.62
CA PHE A 65 -12.26 1.14 -6.49
C PHE A 65 -12.21 1.72 -5.09
N ASN A 66 -11.89 3.01 -4.95
CA ASN A 66 -11.78 3.68 -3.66
C ASN A 66 -12.76 4.85 -3.59
N VAL A 67 -13.31 5.08 -2.39
CA VAL A 67 -14.13 6.24 -2.06
C VAL A 67 -13.64 6.88 -0.78
N TYR A 68 -13.54 8.22 -0.77
CA TYR A 68 -13.23 9.01 0.42
C TYR A 68 -14.35 9.97 0.71
N PHE A 69 -14.73 10.12 1.98
CA PHE A 69 -15.80 11.03 2.39
C PHE A 69 -15.50 11.73 3.72
N LEU A 70 -15.96 12.98 3.80
CA LEU A 70 -15.88 13.84 4.99
C LEU A 70 -14.46 14.02 5.55
N GLU A 71 -13.44 13.86 4.71
CA GLU A 71 -12.01 13.92 5.10
C GLU A 71 -11.62 12.97 6.24
N LYS A 72 -12.50 12.03 6.59
CA LYS A 72 -12.38 11.18 7.78
C LYS A 72 -12.48 9.71 7.47
N PHE A 73 -13.07 9.35 6.34
CA PHE A 73 -13.34 7.97 6.01
C PHE A 73 -12.86 7.66 4.61
N GLY A 74 -12.33 6.46 4.45
CA GLY A 74 -12.05 5.84 3.16
C GLY A 74 -12.60 4.41 3.16
N ALA A 75 -13.10 3.98 2.01
CA ALA A 75 -13.41 2.58 1.75
C ALA A 75 -12.88 2.18 0.37
N GLY A 76 -12.49 0.92 0.22
CA GLY A 76 -11.94 0.38 -1.03
C GLY A 76 -12.45 -1.03 -1.32
N ILE A 77 -12.60 -1.36 -2.59
CA ILE A 77 -12.78 -2.73 -3.08
C ILE A 77 -11.61 -3.03 -4.03
N ASN A 78 -10.90 -4.11 -3.76
CA ASN A 78 -9.70 -4.53 -4.49
C ASN A 78 -9.93 -5.92 -5.08
N PHE A 79 -9.73 -6.05 -6.38
CA PHE A 79 -9.76 -7.32 -7.09
C PHE A 79 -8.32 -7.75 -7.36
N PHE A 80 -7.79 -8.65 -6.54
CA PHE A 80 -6.45 -9.20 -6.71
C PHE A 80 -6.42 -10.23 -7.84
N THR A 81 -7.48 -11.04 -7.92
CA THR A 81 -7.75 -11.94 -9.04
C THR A 81 -9.23 -11.91 -9.38
N THR A 82 -9.66 -12.66 -10.40
CA THR A 82 -11.10 -12.83 -10.70
C THR A 82 -11.90 -13.51 -9.58
N ARG A 83 -11.21 -14.09 -8.59
CA ARG A 83 -11.83 -14.79 -7.46
C ARG A 83 -11.53 -14.09 -6.14
N GLU A 84 -10.37 -13.48 -5.99
CA GLU A 84 -9.92 -12.93 -4.70
C GLU A 84 -10.21 -11.43 -4.62
N ILE A 85 -11.17 -11.10 -3.76
CA ILE A 85 -11.67 -9.75 -3.55
C ILE A 85 -11.41 -9.37 -2.08
N GLY A 86 -10.82 -8.20 -1.87
CA GLY A 86 -10.63 -7.60 -0.56
C GLY A 86 -11.40 -6.30 -0.42
N ILE A 87 -11.97 -6.07 0.76
CA ILE A 87 -12.60 -4.79 1.11
C ILE A 87 -11.76 -4.09 2.17
N ASP A 88 -11.52 -2.80 1.97
CA ASP A 88 -10.73 -1.97 2.86
C ASP A 88 -11.60 -0.87 3.48
N PHE A 89 -11.30 -0.53 4.73
CA PHE A 89 -11.90 0.58 5.46
C PHE A 89 -10.82 1.31 6.24
N ILE A 90 -10.86 2.64 6.23
CA ILE A 90 -9.96 3.46 7.03
C ILE A 90 -10.72 4.64 7.63
N TYR A 91 -10.38 4.98 8.86
CA TYR A 91 -10.94 6.07 9.63
C TYR A 91 -9.84 6.93 10.22
N LYS A 92 -9.78 8.20 9.83
CA LYS A 92 -8.90 9.22 10.44
C LYS A 92 -9.57 9.75 11.69
N PHE A 93 -9.14 9.24 12.84
CA PHE A 93 -9.74 9.55 14.13
C PHE A 93 -9.17 10.84 14.73
N PHE A 94 -7.95 11.22 14.38
CA PHE A 94 -7.30 12.42 14.89
C PHE A 94 -6.56 13.17 13.79
N SER A 95 -6.73 14.49 13.77
CA SER A 95 -5.97 15.42 12.93
C SER A 95 -5.98 16.79 13.61
N ALA A 96 -4.80 17.38 13.79
CA ALA A 96 -4.64 18.73 14.32
C ALA A 96 -3.42 19.41 13.69
N PRO A 97 -3.40 20.75 13.56
CA PRO A 97 -2.25 21.46 13.02
C PRO A 97 -0.97 21.15 13.80
N ASN A 98 0.12 20.86 13.09
CA ASN A 98 1.45 20.55 13.66
C ASN A 98 1.51 19.31 14.58
N VAL A 99 0.47 18.48 14.61
CA VAL A 99 0.46 17.20 15.34
C VAL A 99 0.28 16.08 14.31
N PRO A 100 0.91 14.92 14.49
CA PRO A 100 0.69 13.79 13.59
C PRO A 100 -0.81 13.42 13.51
N SER A 101 -1.33 13.30 12.30
CA SER A 101 -2.64 12.71 12.03
C SER A 101 -2.59 11.24 12.39
N ILE A 102 -3.69 10.69 12.92
CA ILE A 102 -3.77 9.27 13.23
C ILE A 102 -5.02 8.67 12.60
N ALA A 103 -4.82 7.54 11.92
CA ALA A 103 -5.87 6.75 11.33
C ALA A 103 -5.77 5.29 11.77
N LEU A 104 -6.91 4.62 11.79
CA LEU A 104 -7.03 3.20 12.01
C LEU A 104 -7.85 2.59 10.90
N GLY A 105 -7.63 1.33 10.60
CA GLY A 105 -8.37 0.69 9.53
C GLY A 105 -8.21 -0.81 9.48
N VAL A 106 -8.91 -1.34 8.50
CA VAL A 106 -8.90 -2.73 8.11
C VAL A 106 -8.61 -2.77 6.63
N ARG A 107 -7.68 -3.62 6.26
CA ARG A 107 -7.37 -3.99 4.89
C ARG A 107 -7.64 -5.46 4.68
N ASN A 108 -8.00 -5.82 3.46
CA ASN A 108 -8.23 -7.21 3.06
C ASN A 108 -9.32 -7.89 3.89
N PHE A 109 -10.43 -7.22 4.19
CA PHE A 109 -11.61 -7.97 4.66
C PHE A 109 -12.05 -8.90 3.51
N THR A 110 -11.73 -10.17 3.64
CA THR A 110 -11.87 -11.16 2.57
C THR A 110 -12.24 -12.53 3.16
N TYR A 111 -12.54 -13.48 2.28
CA TYR A 111 -12.82 -14.88 2.65
C TYR A 111 -11.59 -15.79 2.49
N ALA A 112 -10.56 -15.34 1.76
CA ALA A 112 -9.36 -16.11 1.49
C ALA A 112 -8.31 -15.92 2.60
N ARG A 113 -7.65 -17.01 3.00
CA ARG A 113 -6.66 -16.99 4.10
C ARG A 113 -5.46 -16.10 3.79
N TYR A 114 -4.99 -16.14 2.56
CA TYR A 114 -3.97 -15.26 2.00
C TYR A 114 -4.52 -14.68 0.71
N ILE A 115 -4.01 -13.52 0.31
CA ILE A 115 -4.37 -12.92 -0.98
C ILE A 115 -3.13 -12.29 -1.63
N SER A 116 -3.06 -12.34 -2.94
CA SER A 116 -2.07 -11.59 -3.72
C SER A 116 -2.52 -11.51 -5.18
N SER A 117 -1.90 -10.64 -5.96
CA SER A 117 -2.05 -10.60 -7.41
C SER A 117 -1.72 -11.94 -8.09
N ALA A 118 -0.83 -12.75 -7.48
CA ALA A 118 -0.49 -14.10 -7.91
C ALA A 118 -1.45 -15.18 -7.38
N GLY A 119 -2.51 -14.81 -6.64
CA GLY A 119 -3.43 -15.72 -5.96
C GLY A 119 -3.04 -16.02 -4.51
N GLY A 120 -3.97 -16.61 -3.76
CA GLY A 120 -3.89 -16.74 -2.30
C GLY A 120 -3.67 -18.16 -1.77
N LYS A 121 -3.48 -19.16 -2.65
CA LYS A 121 -3.36 -20.57 -2.27
C LYS A 121 -1.98 -21.14 -2.61
N PRO A 122 -1.06 -21.29 -1.64
CA PRO A 122 0.20 -21.97 -1.85
C PRO A 122 -0.01 -23.43 -2.30
N PRO A 123 0.89 -24.01 -3.12
CA PRO A 123 2.08 -23.37 -3.70
C PRO A 123 1.81 -22.63 -5.01
N ASP A 124 0.63 -22.80 -5.61
CA ASP A 124 0.30 -22.29 -6.94
C ASP A 124 -0.05 -20.79 -6.95
N GLY A 125 -0.37 -20.22 -5.79
CA GLY A 125 -0.57 -18.79 -5.57
C GLY A 125 0.37 -18.21 -4.53
N GLY A 126 0.58 -16.90 -4.61
CA GLY A 126 1.53 -16.14 -3.80
C GLY A 126 2.93 -16.16 -4.41
N PHE A 127 3.73 -15.15 -4.08
CA PHE A 127 5.11 -15.08 -4.57
C PHE A 127 6.01 -16.10 -3.85
N LYS A 128 7.12 -16.50 -4.46
CA LYS A 128 8.03 -17.54 -3.91
C LYS A 128 8.56 -17.18 -2.53
N ASP A 129 8.77 -15.89 -2.30
CA ASP A 129 9.21 -15.28 -1.04
C ASP A 129 8.07 -15.04 -0.04
N GLU A 130 6.84 -15.45 -0.36
CA GLU A 130 5.70 -15.40 0.55
C GLU A 130 5.27 -16.80 1.02
N ASN A 131 5.63 -17.82 0.24
CA ASN A 131 5.25 -19.21 0.45
C ASN A 131 6.20 -19.97 1.40
N TYR A 132 6.68 -19.29 2.45
CA TYR A 132 7.47 -19.94 3.49
C TYR A 132 6.63 -20.93 4.32
N THR A 133 7.26 -22.01 4.78
CA THR A 133 6.62 -23.06 5.59
C THR A 133 7.12 -23.06 7.04
N GLY A 134 6.41 -23.77 7.93
CA GLY A 134 6.80 -23.93 9.33
C GLY A 134 6.73 -22.65 10.15
N LYS A 135 7.74 -22.39 10.99
CA LYS A 135 7.80 -21.21 11.89
C LYS A 135 7.91 -19.86 11.16
N LYS A 136 8.14 -19.87 9.85
CA LYS A 136 8.24 -18.67 9.00
C LYS A 136 7.03 -18.50 8.09
N ARG A 137 5.94 -19.22 8.36
CA ARG A 137 4.74 -19.15 7.51
C ARG A 137 4.15 -17.74 7.48
N ARG A 138 3.62 -17.34 6.32
CA ARG A 138 2.89 -16.09 6.14
C ARG A 138 1.71 -15.98 7.11
N ASN A 139 1.46 -14.78 7.63
CA ASN A 139 0.31 -14.56 8.51
C ASN A 139 -1.01 -14.58 7.72
N PRO A 140 -2.12 -15.02 8.33
CA PRO A 140 -3.43 -14.90 7.70
C PRO A 140 -3.82 -13.45 7.46
N GLU A 141 -4.31 -13.15 6.26
CA GLU A 141 -4.62 -11.79 5.77
C GLU A 141 -6.12 -11.54 5.62
N ILE A 142 -6.97 -12.47 6.06
CA ILE A 142 -8.45 -12.41 6.08
C ILE A 142 -8.97 -11.08 6.68
N PHE A 143 -8.18 -10.46 7.57
CA PHE A 143 -8.52 -9.21 8.25
C PHE A 143 -7.26 -8.50 8.75
N SER A 144 -6.68 -7.62 7.94
CA SER A 144 -5.44 -6.91 8.30
C SER A 144 -5.75 -5.59 8.99
N ILE A 145 -5.64 -5.54 10.31
CA ILE A 145 -5.92 -4.34 11.12
C ILE A 145 -4.66 -3.50 11.20
N PHE A 146 -4.79 -2.19 11.16
CA PHE A 146 -3.68 -1.28 11.40
C PHE A 146 -4.09 -0.01 12.15
N ILE A 147 -3.09 0.62 12.74
CA ILE A 147 -3.08 2.02 13.13
C ILE A 147 -1.84 2.67 12.52
N VAL A 148 -2.01 3.88 11.97
CA VAL A 148 -0.94 4.65 11.34
C VAL A 148 -0.98 6.10 11.80
N SER A 149 0.19 6.64 12.04
CA SER A 149 0.45 8.06 12.28
C SER A 149 1.13 8.67 11.05
N SER A 150 0.61 9.79 10.56
CA SER A 150 1.23 10.60 9.50
C SER A 150 1.64 11.96 10.03
N TYR A 151 2.85 12.40 9.74
CA TYR A 151 3.32 13.73 10.10
C TYR A 151 3.94 14.42 8.88
N SER A 152 3.48 15.64 8.59
CA SER A 152 3.98 16.46 7.49
C SER A 152 4.79 17.63 8.03
N ILE A 153 6.01 17.83 7.52
CA ILE A 153 6.86 18.99 7.79
C ILE A 153 7.52 19.48 6.50
N ARG A 154 7.15 20.69 6.06
CA ARG A 154 7.57 21.26 4.77
C ARG A 154 7.27 20.27 3.63
N ASP A 155 8.29 19.87 2.89
CA ASP A 155 8.20 18.97 1.74
C ASP A 155 8.36 17.50 2.14
N TYR A 156 8.36 17.18 3.43
CA TYR A 156 8.56 15.82 3.93
C TYR A 156 7.31 15.29 4.64
N ASN A 157 6.90 14.07 4.29
CA ASN A 157 5.90 13.32 5.04
C ASN A 157 6.55 12.07 5.65
N PHE A 158 6.17 11.79 6.89
CA PHE A 158 6.61 10.63 7.63
C PHE A 158 5.38 9.82 8.04
N HIS A 159 5.45 8.51 7.86
CA HIS A 159 4.39 7.57 8.19
C HIS A 159 4.97 6.47 9.06
N LEU A 160 4.32 6.18 10.18
CA LEU A 160 4.70 5.09 11.07
C LEU A 160 3.45 4.42 11.58
N GLY A 161 3.41 3.10 11.51
CA GLY A 161 2.27 2.35 12.00
C GLY A 161 2.62 0.95 12.47
N ILE A 162 1.60 0.34 13.05
CA ILE A 162 1.62 -1.05 13.51
C ILE A 162 0.34 -1.72 13.03
N GLY A 163 0.45 -2.96 12.60
CA GLY A 163 -0.70 -3.72 12.12
C GLY A 163 -0.50 -5.21 12.17
N ARG A 164 -1.57 -5.96 11.93
CA ARG A 164 -1.55 -7.43 11.81
C ARG A 164 -1.97 -7.87 10.41
N GLY A 165 -1.75 -9.14 10.08
CA GLY A 165 -2.07 -9.67 8.76
C GLY A 165 -0.99 -9.32 7.76
N GLU A 166 -1.31 -8.56 6.72
CA GLU A 166 -0.37 -8.23 5.63
C GLU A 166 0.89 -7.47 6.12
N PHE A 167 0.77 -6.73 7.21
CA PHE A 167 1.88 -5.97 7.80
C PHE A 167 2.91 -6.84 8.52
N VAL A 168 2.66 -8.15 8.63
CA VAL A 168 3.52 -9.06 9.37
C VAL A 168 4.37 -9.92 8.43
N GLY A 169 5.66 -9.69 8.50
CA GLY A 169 6.66 -10.37 7.70
C GLY A 169 7.35 -11.53 8.35
N TYR A 170 7.38 -12.70 7.71
CA TYR A 170 8.16 -13.84 8.20
C TYR A 170 9.31 -14.23 7.28
N GLY A 171 9.61 -13.38 6.29
CA GLY A 171 10.78 -13.53 5.45
C GLY A 171 12.06 -13.48 6.29
N PRO A 172 13.17 -14.03 5.77
CA PRO A 172 14.47 -14.00 6.45
C PRO A 172 14.89 -12.60 6.93
N HIS A 173 14.34 -11.56 6.30
CA HIS A 173 14.66 -10.16 6.51
C HIS A 173 13.53 -9.42 7.24
N SER A 174 12.28 -9.59 6.82
CA SER A 174 11.14 -8.90 7.44
C SER A 174 10.71 -9.45 8.81
N LYS A 175 11.25 -10.62 9.22
CA LYS A 175 11.05 -11.17 10.58
C LYS A 175 11.43 -10.22 11.71
N TYR A 176 12.31 -9.23 11.47
CA TYR A 176 12.74 -8.27 12.48
C TYR A 176 11.73 -7.14 12.72
N LEU A 177 10.71 -7.04 11.86
CA LEU A 177 9.70 -5.99 11.94
C LEU A 177 8.43 -6.44 12.66
N ASN A 178 8.41 -7.63 13.25
CA ASN A 178 7.22 -8.14 13.92
C ASN A 178 7.48 -8.68 15.33
N THR A 179 6.40 -8.78 16.11
CA THR A 179 6.44 -9.20 17.52
C THR A 179 6.93 -10.62 17.74
N ASP A 180 6.80 -11.51 16.75
CA ASP A 180 7.29 -12.89 16.86
C ASP A 180 8.83 -12.94 16.90
N VAL A 181 9.56 -11.84 16.64
CA VAL A 181 11.01 -11.78 16.86
C VAL A 181 11.40 -11.96 18.33
N PHE A 182 10.49 -11.65 19.26
CA PHE A 182 10.74 -11.69 20.71
C PHE A 182 10.33 -13.02 21.35
N VAL A 183 9.80 -13.96 20.58
CA VAL A 183 9.25 -15.24 21.07
C VAL A 183 9.67 -16.38 20.14
N ASP A 184 10.01 -17.55 20.70
CA ASP A 184 10.49 -18.69 19.90
C ASP A 184 9.37 -19.43 19.13
N THR A 185 8.15 -18.92 19.19
CA THR A 185 6.92 -19.51 18.63
C THR A 185 6.23 -18.55 17.68
N TYR A 186 5.75 -19.11 16.57
CA TYR A 186 4.93 -18.38 15.59
C TYR A 186 3.51 -18.15 16.12
N HIS A 187 2.94 -16.96 15.88
CA HIS A 187 1.56 -16.63 16.22
C HIS A 187 0.78 -16.05 15.03
N GLU A 188 -0.44 -16.54 14.81
CA GLU A 188 -1.35 -16.01 13.77
C GLU A 188 -1.87 -14.58 14.08
N LEU A 189 -1.59 -14.09 15.29
CA LEU A 189 -2.01 -12.78 15.81
C LEU A 189 -0.83 -11.85 16.10
N ALA A 190 0.34 -12.10 15.48
CA ALA A 190 1.48 -11.21 15.60
C ALA A 190 1.18 -9.84 14.99
N PHE A 191 1.92 -8.83 15.45
CA PHE A 191 1.87 -7.47 14.93
C PHE A 191 3.20 -7.12 14.29
N GLY A 192 3.15 -6.40 13.17
CA GLY A 192 4.28 -5.87 12.43
C GLY A 192 4.28 -4.35 12.44
N ILE A 193 5.47 -3.77 12.37
CA ILE A 193 5.70 -2.34 12.23
C ILE A 193 5.95 -2.05 10.76
N PHE A 194 5.38 -0.95 10.28
CA PHE A 194 5.63 -0.41 8.95
C PHE A 194 5.94 1.07 9.04
N ALA A 195 6.76 1.56 8.13
CA ALA A 195 7.16 2.95 8.08
C ALA A 195 7.37 3.41 6.65
N GLY A 196 7.11 4.70 6.40
CA GLY A 196 7.30 5.31 5.11
C GLY A 196 7.74 6.76 5.21
N PHE A 197 8.45 7.18 4.19
CA PHE A 197 8.95 8.53 4.01
C PHE A 197 8.63 8.98 2.59
N GLU A 198 8.09 10.18 2.47
CA GLU A 198 7.82 10.81 1.19
C GLU A 198 8.45 12.20 1.14
N TYR A 199 9.19 12.47 0.07
CA TYR A 199 9.70 13.79 -0.27
C TYR A 199 8.91 14.37 -1.46
N LYS A 200 8.18 15.45 -1.20
CA LYS A 200 7.36 16.19 -2.16
C LYS A 200 8.22 17.12 -3.01
N TYR A 201 8.85 16.58 -4.04
CA TYR A 201 9.64 17.40 -4.96
C TYR A 201 8.73 18.32 -5.82
N SER A 202 7.60 17.79 -6.30
CA SER A 202 6.56 18.57 -6.99
C SER A 202 5.23 17.82 -6.97
N GLU A 203 4.12 18.47 -7.32
CA GLU A 203 2.81 17.78 -7.45
C GLU A 203 2.82 16.57 -8.42
N ARG A 204 3.79 16.52 -9.33
CA ARG A 204 3.94 15.47 -10.34
C ARG A 204 4.93 14.38 -9.93
N PHE A 205 5.79 14.64 -8.95
CA PHE A 205 6.88 13.74 -8.61
C PHE A 205 7.19 13.88 -7.13
N ASN A 206 6.80 12.85 -6.37
CA ASN A 206 7.14 12.66 -4.98
C ASN A 206 7.98 11.39 -4.87
N TYR A 207 9.13 11.46 -4.22
CA TYR A 207 9.99 10.30 -3.98
C TYR A 207 9.56 9.59 -2.71
N ILE A 208 9.53 8.26 -2.74
CA ILE A 208 9.04 7.44 -1.65
C ILE A 208 10.03 6.35 -1.30
N VAL A 209 10.18 6.15 0.01
CA VAL A 209 10.80 4.97 0.60
C VAL A 209 9.82 4.43 1.63
N GLU A 210 9.49 3.15 1.55
CA GLU A 210 8.67 2.50 2.57
C GLU A 210 9.15 1.09 2.86
N ILE A 211 8.88 0.64 4.08
CA ILE A 211 9.20 -0.68 4.56
C ILE A 211 8.04 -1.20 5.38
N ASP A 212 7.65 -2.44 5.12
CA ASP A 212 6.66 -3.16 5.91
C ASP A 212 7.09 -4.61 6.16
N GLY A 213 6.17 -5.44 6.64
CA GLY A 213 6.43 -6.85 6.85
C GLY A 213 6.73 -7.63 5.56
N ARG A 214 6.42 -7.13 4.38
CA ARG A 214 6.63 -7.87 3.14
C ARG A 214 7.90 -7.35 2.48
N ASP A 215 7.93 -6.05 2.22
CA ASP A 215 8.82 -5.49 1.22
C ASP A 215 9.51 -4.22 1.73
N LEU A 216 10.75 -4.00 1.27
CA LEU A 216 11.37 -2.68 1.20
C LEU A 216 11.13 -2.15 -0.21
N THR A 217 10.42 -1.03 -0.30
CA THR A 217 9.97 -0.44 -1.55
C THR A 217 10.54 0.97 -1.72
N LEU A 218 11.06 1.24 -2.93
CA LEU A 218 11.46 2.57 -3.38
C LEU A 218 10.68 2.93 -4.62
N GLY A 219 10.17 4.15 -4.69
CA GLY A 219 9.42 4.56 -5.86
C GLY A 219 9.20 6.05 -5.94
N PHE A 220 8.34 6.42 -6.88
CA PHE A 220 7.77 7.74 -6.94
C PHE A 220 6.29 7.66 -7.27
N LYS A 221 5.56 8.67 -6.82
CA LYS A 221 4.18 8.88 -7.22
C LYS A 221 3.95 10.31 -7.64
N GLY A 222 2.89 10.53 -8.38
CA GLY A 222 2.58 11.83 -8.93
C GLY A 222 1.13 11.97 -9.32
N LYS A 223 0.79 13.19 -9.70
CA LYS A 223 -0.52 13.51 -10.24
C LYS A 223 -0.40 14.32 -11.52
N TYR A 224 -1.16 13.92 -12.53
CA TYR A 224 -1.35 14.68 -13.77
C TYR A 224 -2.85 14.77 -14.11
N GLY A 225 -3.43 15.95 -13.88
CA GLY A 225 -4.86 16.18 -14.09
C GLY A 225 -5.72 15.35 -13.13
N MET A 226 -6.51 14.42 -13.66
CA MET A 226 -7.35 13.49 -12.88
C MET A 226 -6.65 12.17 -12.57
N VAL A 227 -5.44 11.96 -13.10
CA VAL A 227 -4.69 10.71 -12.97
C VAL A 227 -3.66 10.85 -11.86
N ASN A 228 -3.74 9.98 -10.86
CA ASN A 228 -2.62 9.67 -9.99
C ASN A 228 -1.87 8.47 -10.57
N TYR A 229 -0.55 8.45 -10.45
CA TYR A 229 0.28 7.34 -10.92
C TYR A 229 1.41 7.07 -9.94
N PHE A 230 1.95 5.86 -9.97
CA PHE A 230 3.20 5.51 -9.31
C PHE A 230 4.05 4.60 -10.18
N PHE A 231 5.32 4.57 -9.83
CA PHE A 231 6.27 3.58 -10.28
C PHE A 231 7.18 3.24 -9.10
N GLU A 232 7.48 1.97 -8.93
CA GLU A 232 8.23 1.50 -7.78
C GLU A 232 9.07 0.27 -8.10
N ILE A 233 10.02 0.01 -7.21
CA ILE A 233 10.76 -1.22 -7.12
C ILE A 233 10.50 -1.80 -5.73
N THR A 234 9.85 -2.95 -5.68
CA THR A 234 9.52 -3.66 -4.44
C THR A 234 10.50 -4.78 -4.17
N LYS A 235 10.51 -5.30 -2.93
CA LYS A 235 11.38 -6.40 -2.49
C LYS A 235 12.88 -6.10 -2.59
N LEU A 236 13.28 -4.84 -2.39
CA LEU A 236 14.68 -4.41 -2.51
C LEU A 236 15.59 -5.05 -1.47
N GLU A 237 15.04 -5.49 -0.35
CA GLU A 237 15.75 -6.25 0.67
C GLU A 237 16.38 -7.52 0.07
N LEU A 238 15.77 -8.16 -0.93
CA LEU A 238 16.34 -9.32 -1.60
C LEU A 238 17.72 -9.04 -2.22
N TRP A 239 17.95 -7.83 -2.74
CA TRP A 239 19.27 -7.42 -3.22
C TRP A 239 20.23 -7.08 -2.08
N ILE A 240 19.77 -6.31 -1.10
CA ILE A 240 20.60 -5.89 0.05
C ILE A 240 21.15 -7.12 0.79
N TRP A 241 20.32 -8.15 0.94
CA TRP A 241 20.66 -9.35 1.69
C TRP A 241 21.12 -10.53 0.82
N ARG A 242 21.28 -10.32 -0.50
CA ARG A 242 21.78 -11.33 -1.46
C ARG A 242 20.96 -12.63 -1.43
N ALA A 243 19.64 -12.51 -1.45
CA ALA A 243 18.75 -13.65 -1.50
C ALA A 243 19.05 -14.50 -2.75
N LYS A 244 19.21 -15.81 -2.57
CA LYS A 244 19.48 -16.73 -3.69
C LYS A 244 18.18 -16.97 -4.45
N SER A 245 18.21 -16.75 -5.76
CA SER A 245 17.11 -17.07 -6.69
C SER A 245 15.81 -16.29 -6.45
N LEU A 246 15.85 -15.20 -5.70
CA LEU A 246 14.74 -14.26 -5.49
C LEU A 246 15.19 -12.87 -5.97
N TYR A 247 14.29 -12.11 -6.58
CA TYR A 247 14.63 -10.86 -7.25
C TYR A 247 13.58 -9.79 -6.94
N PRO A 248 13.98 -8.52 -6.84
CA PRO A 248 13.06 -7.40 -6.77
C PRO A 248 12.12 -7.36 -7.97
N ARG A 249 11.04 -6.62 -7.80
CA ARG A 249 10.02 -6.44 -8.84
C ARG A 249 9.89 -4.97 -9.16
N ILE A 250 9.54 -4.65 -10.39
CA ILE A 250 9.13 -3.31 -10.78
C ILE A 250 7.61 -3.30 -10.83
N ALA A 251 6.99 -2.29 -10.23
CA ALA A 251 5.56 -2.09 -10.33
C ALA A 251 5.22 -0.67 -10.82
N PHE A 252 4.06 -0.56 -11.46
CA PHE A 252 3.49 0.67 -11.95
C PHE A 252 1.98 0.56 -11.83
N GLY A 253 1.33 1.66 -11.47
CA GLY A 253 -0.11 1.72 -11.46
C GLY A 253 -0.64 3.13 -11.55
N TRP A 254 -1.95 3.21 -11.65
CA TRP A 254 -2.65 4.47 -11.84
C TRP A 254 -4.02 4.44 -11.17
N MET A 255 -4.50 5.62 -10.78
CA MET A 255 -5.87 5.85 -10.34
C MET A 255 -6.43 7.10 -11.01
N ILE A 256 -7.64 6.99 -11.57
CA ILE A 256 -8.40 8.11 -12.11
C ILE A 256 -9.41 8.56 -11.06
N ARG A 257 -9.40 9.85 -10.72
CA ARG A 257 -10.46 10.47 -9.92
C ARG A 257 -11.71 10.65 -10.76
N ILE A 258 -12.80 10.00 -10.36
CA ILE A 258 -14.13 10.15 -10.94
C ILE A 258 -14.87 11.21 -10.11
N LYS A 259 -15.36 12.26 -10.77
CA LYS A 259 -16.09 13.36 -10.14
C LYS A 259 -17.42 12.92 -9.57
#